data_AF-A0A924Y7Z6-F1
#
_entry.id   AF-A0A924Y7Z6-F1
#
_cell.length_a   1.000
_cell.length_b   1.000
_cell.length_c   1.000
_cell.angle_alpha   90.00
_cell.angle_beta   90.00
_cell.angle_gamma   90.00
#
_symmetry.space_group_name_H-M   'P 1'
#
loop_
_entity.id
_entity.type
_entity.pdbx_description
1 polymer ?
#
loop_
_entity_poly.entity_id
_entity_poly.type
_entity_poly.pdbx_seq_one_letter_code
_entity_poly.pdbx_strand_id
1 'polypeptide(L)' 'HQGVASKLVNALEAKSGLPLHLFCEYDMETYYARFGYQRVRFWQAPAALRLFALIAFTVPRLMGEQIILMRKV' A
#
# COMPACT_ATOMS: atom_id res chain seq x y z
N HIS A 1 19.49 6.70 -3.80
CA HIS A 1 18.91 7.30 -5.01
C HIS A 1 17.60 8.02 -4.67
N GLN A 2 17.61 9.36 -4.61
CA GLN A 2 16.43 10.19 -4.27
C GLN A 2 15.66 10.59 -5.53
N GLY A 3 14.90 9.66 -6.11
CA GLY A 3 14.04 9.92 -7.28
C GLY A 3 12.83 10.80 -6.94
N VAL A 4 12.20 11.40 -7.95
CA VAL A 4 10.99 12.25 -7.81
C VAL A 4 9.88 11.54 -7.04
N ALA A 5 9.69 10.24 -7.29
CA ALA A 5 8.71 9.41 -6.58
C ALA A 5 8.94 9.36 -5.05
N SER A 6 10.19 9.32 -4.60
CA SER A 6 10.51 9.30 -3.15
C SER A 6 10.17 10.62 -2.46
N LYS A 7 10.37 11.75 -3.16
CA LYS A 7 9.99 13.08 -2.65
C LYS A 7 8.48 13.23 -2.54
N LEU A 8 7.74 12.68 -3.51
CA LEU A 8 6.28 12.64 -3.49
C LEU A 8 5.74 11.84 -2.31
N VAL A 9 6.24 10.62 -2.08
CA VAL A 9 5.84 9.79 -0.93
C VAL A 9 6.08 10.56 0.38
N ASN A 10 7.29 11.10 0.58
CA ASN A 10 7.61 11.86 1.79
C ASN A 10 6.70 13.09 1.98
N ALA A 11 6.38 13.82 0.90
CA ALA A 11 5.51 14.99 0.98
C ALA A 11 4.05 14.62 1.30
N LEU A 12 3.56 13.50 0.75
CA LEU A 12 2.21 12.99 1.03
C LEU A 12 2.09 12.51 2.48
N GLU A 13 3.12 11.83 2.98
CA GLU A 13 3.20 11.37 4.36
C GLU A 13 3.24 12.54 5.35
N ALA A 14 4.03 13.57 5.07
CA ALA A 14 4.13 14.75 5.91
C ALA A 14 2.80 15.54 6.03
N LYS A 15 1.92 15.41 5.03
CA LYS A 15 0.60 16.06 5.02
C LYS A 15 -0.51 15.24 5.69
N SER A 16 -0.25 13.99 6.04
CA SER A 16 -1.30 13.05 6.44
C SER A 16 -1.11 12.55 7.87
N GLY A 17 -2.21 12.37 8.60
CA GLY A 17 -2.20 11.73 9.93
C GLY A 17 -2.05 10.21 9.83
N LEU A 18 -1.44 9.59 10.84
CA LEU A 18 -1.35 8.12 10.96
C LEU A 18 -2.69 7.52 11.42
N PRO A 19 -3.03 6.27 11.03
CA PRO A 19 -2.24 5.32 10.24
C PRO A 19 -2.47 5.39 8.73
N LEU A 20 -1.37 5.43 7.95
CA LEU A 20 -1.42 5.44 6.48
C LEU A 20 -1.52 4.03 5.90
N HIS A 21 -2.43 3.87 4.95
CA HIS A 21 -2.66 2.63 4.21
C HIS A 21 -2.57 2.92 2.71
N LEU A 22 -1.93 2.04 1.96
CA LEU A 22 -1.86 2.13 0.50
C LEU A 22 -2.05 0.76 -0.14
N PHE A 23 -2.68 0.76 -1.30
CA PHE A 23 -2.68 -0.38 -2.21
C PHE A 23 -1.54 -0.21 -3.20
N CYS A 24 -0.75 -1.24 -3.40
CA CYS A 24 0.30 -1.25 -4.43
C CYS A 24 0.41 -2.62 -5.08
N GLU A 25 1.04 -2.67 -6.24
CA GLU A 25 1.45 -3.93 -6.84
C GLU A 25 2.44 -4.67 -5.94
N TYR A 26 2.44 -6.00 -6.05
CA TYR A 26 3.30 -6.91 -5.31
C TYR A 26 4.78 -6.57 -5.52
N ASP A 27 5.17 -6.23 -6.75
CA ASP A 27 6.55 -5.89 -7.10
C ASP A 27 7.03 -4.57 -6.48
N MET A 28 6.08 -3.70 -6.09
CA MET A 28 6.35 -2.45 -5.40
C MET A 28 6.51 -2.61 -3.88
N GLU A 29 6.31 -3.82 -3.33
CA GLU A 29 6.49 -4.09 -1.90
C GLU A 29 7.86 -3.63 -1.41
N THR A 30 8.92 -4.02 -2.12
CA THR A 30 10.30 -3.69 -1.73
C THR A 30 10.57 -2.18 -1.80
N TYR A 31 9.91 -1.48 -2.72
CA TYR A 31 10.03 -0.03 -2.82
C TYR A 31 9.40 0.66 -1.62
N TYR A 32 8.14 0.32 -1.29
CA TYR A 32 7.42 0.93 -0.17
C TYR A 32 7.94 0.47 1.20
N ALA A 33 8.51 -0.73 1.32
CA ALA A 33 9.14 -1.20 2.55
C ALA A 33 10.27 -0.26 3.03
N ARG A 34 10.98 0.41 2.11
CA ARG A 34 12.02 1.40 2.43
C ARG A 34 11.47 2.65 3.14
N PHE A 35 10.18 2.91 3.02
CA PHE A 35 9.49 4.04 3.66
C PHE A 35 8.78 3.63 4.97
N GLY A 36 8.97 2.39 5.45
CA GLY A 36 8.37 1.88 6.69
C GLY A 36 7.00 1.25 6.51
N TYR A 37 6.60 0.95 5.27
CA TYR A 37 5.36 0.22 5.03
C TYR A 37 5.55 -1.28 5.25
N GLN A 38 4.55 -1.92 5.84
CA GLN A 38 4.48 -3.35 6.03
C GLN A 38 3.21 -3.91 5.40
N ARG A 39 3.31 -5.10 4.80
CA ARG A 39 2.15 -5.80 4.24
C ARG A 39 1.12 -6.09 5.33
N VAL A 40 -0.13 -5.77 5.04
CA VAL A 40 -1.27 -6.01 5.92
C VAL A 40 -2.08 -7.18 5.35
N ARG A 41 -2.37 -8.17 6.20
CA ARG A 41 -3.28 -9.26 5.84
C ARG A 41 -4.71 -8.73 5.82
N PHE A 42 -5.58 -9.30 4.99
CA PHE A 42 -6.99 -8.91 4.90
C PHE A 42 -7.71 -8.80 6.26
N TRP A 43 -7.39 -9.68 7.20
CA TRP A 43 -7.95 -9.68 8.56
C TRP A 43 -7.53 -8.49 9.43
N GLN A 44 -6.40 -7.85 9.11
CA GLN A 44 -5.85 -6.68 9.79
C GLN A 44 -6.24 -5.37 9.08
N ALA A 45 -6.91 -5.44 7.93
CA ALA A 45 -7.34 -4.27 7.20
C ALA A 45 -8.48 -3.55 7.96
N PRO A 46 -8.48 -2.20 8.02
CA PRO A 46 -9.58 -1.44 8.60
C PRO A 46 -10.92 -1.81 7.97
N ALA A 47 -12.00 -1.85 8.74
CA ALA A 47 -13.33 -2.26 8.26
C ALA A 47 -13.78 -1.48 7.01
N ALA A 48 -13.52 -0.17 6.98
CA ALA A 48 -13.81 0.71 5.84
C ALA A 48 -13.03 0.32 4.56
N LEU A 49 -11.83 -0.26 4.71
CA LEU A 49 -10.98 -0.68 3.59
C LEU A 49 -11.13 -2.17 3.24
N ARG A 50 -11.84 -2.97 4.03
CA ARG A 50 -12.00 -4.42 3.77
C ARG A 50 -12.70 -4.69 2.44
N LEU A 51 -13.75 -3.93 2.10
CA LEU A 51 -14.44 -4.10 0.83
C LEU A 51 -13.52 -3.76 -0.35
N PHE A 52 -12.79 -2.65 -0.25
CA PHE A 52 -11.80 -2.25 -1.27
C PHE A 52 -10.64 -3.23 -1.37
N ALA A 53 -10.16 -3.76 -0.24
CA ALA A 53 -9.12 -4.77 -0.20
C ALA A 53 -9.58 -6.08 -0.83
N LEU A 54 -10.84 -6.48 -0.63
CA LEU A 54 -11.40 -7.66 -1.28
C LEU A 54 -11.34 -7.49 -2.80
N ILE A 55 -11.87 -6.39 -3.32
CA ILE A 55 -11.88 -6.08 -4.76
C ILE A 55 -10.45 -5.99 -5.30
N ALA A 56 -9.57 -5.27 -4.61
CA ALA A 56 -8.18 -5.09 -5.00
C ALA A 56 -7.39 -6.41 -4.97
N PHE A 57 -7.72 -7.37 -4.11
CA PHE A 57 -7.02 -8.66 -4.09
C PHE A 57 -7.57 -9.66 -5.10
N THR A 58 -8.85 -9.54 -5.49
CA THR A 58 -9.51 -10.52 -6.36
C THR A 58 -9.50 -10.14 -7.83
N VAL A 59 -9.72 -8.87 -8.17
CA VAL A 59 -9.87 -8.43 -9.56
C VAL A 59 -8.54 -8.46 -10.35
N PRO A 60 -7.44 -7.88 -9.86
CA PRO A 60 -6.20 -7.84 -10.64
C PRO A 60 -5.53 -9.23 -10.73
N ARG A 61 -5.83 -10.14 -9.79
CA ARG A 61 -5.39 -11.55 -9.89
C ARG A 61 -5.90 -12.24 -11.16
N LEU A 62 -7.04 -11.81 -11.69
CA LEU A 62 -7.59 -12.30 -12.97
C LEU A 62 -6.85 -11.72 -14.19
N MET A 63 -6.11 -10.62 -14.01
CA MET A 63 -5.32 -9.93 -15.04
C MET A 63 -3.80 -10.18 -14.91
N GLY A 64 -3.38 -11.02 -13.96
CA GLY A 64 -1.96 -11.35 -13.73
C GLY A 64 -1.22 -10.35 -12.83
N GLU A 65 -1.88 -9.29 -12.38
CA GLU A 65 -1.33 -8.29 -11.46
C GLU A 65 -1.75 -8.64 -10.02
N GLN A 66 -0.82 -8.61 -9.07
CA GLN A 66 -1.14 -8.85 -7.67
C GLN A 66 -1.09 -7.53 -6.92
N ILE A 67 -2.23 -7.03 -6.47
CA ILE A 67 -2.26 -5.87 -5.57
C ILE A 67 -2.24 -6.34 -4.13
N ILE A 68 -1.48 -5.65 -3.30
CA ILE A 68 -1.35 -5.86 -1.86
C ILE A 68 -1.73 -4.59 -1.11
N LEU A 69 -2.19 -4.74 0.12
CA LEU A 69 -2.40 -3.64 1.06
C LEU A 69 -1.18 -3.53 1.96
N MET A 70 -0.63 -2.33 2.07
CA MET A 70 0.44 -2.04 3.01
C MET A 70 0.02 -0.92 3.97
N ARG A 71 0.58 -0.94 5.18
CA ARG A 71 0.37 0.08 6.22
C ARG A 71 1.70 0.60 6.72
N LYS A 72 1.78 1.91 6.93
CA LYS A 72 2.94 2.55 7.56
C LYS A 72 2.94 2.27 9.06
N VAL A 73 4.08 1.78 9.56
CA VAL A 73 4.34 1.53 10.99
C VAL A 73 5.24 2.61 11.56
#